data_AF-A0AAJ6F377-F1
#
_entry.id   AF-A0AAJ6F377-F1
#
_cell.length_a   1.000
_cell.length_b   1.000
_cell.length_c   1.000
_cell.angle_alpha   90.00
_cell.angle_beta   90.00
_cell.angle_gamma   90.00
#
_symmetry.space_group_name_H-M   'P 1'
#
loop_
_entity.id
_entity.type
_entity.pdbx_description
1 polymer ?
#
loop_
_entity_poly.entity_id
_entity_poly.type
_entity_poly.pdbx_seq_one_letter_code
_entity_poly.pdbx_strand_id
1 'polypeptide(L)'
;MSAKQFLIFLIYLIPFTAFFAVALNVLHRNFSTMDASRGALYLTNILALTLGFIVLLVLQYGTLWLTGKLFNPIPDPGFVPLSTIVAIQFVPLLAIVAVIATFTWRRTGSSLPGALIAGLFVTWYVVAETATQAPFLG
;
A
#
# COMPACT_ATOMS: atom_id res chain seq x y z
N MET A 1 10.23 -16.24 -9.53
CA MET A 1 9.73 -15.37 -10.62
C MET A 1 10.23 -15.90 -11.95
N SER A 2 9.38 -15.88 -12.98
CA SER A 2 9.81 -16.13 -14.36
C SER A 2 10.57 -14.93 -14.95
N ALA A 3 11.28 -15.13 -16.07
CA ALA A 3 11.98 -14.04 -16.77
C ALA A 3 11.03 -12.89 -17.18
N LYS A 4 9.80 -13.24 -17.60
CA LYS A 4 8.74 -12.28 -17.92
C LYS A 4 8.36 -11.43 -16.70
N GLN A 5 8.13 -12.06 -15.55
CA GLN A 5 7.84 -11.36 -14.30
C GLN A 5 9.00 -10.47 -13.86
N PHE A 6 10.24 -10.90 -14.07
CA PHE A 6 11.42 -10.09 -13.74
C PHE A 6 11.51 -8.79 -14.56
N LEU A 7 11.16 -8.83 -15.85
CA LEU A 7 11.09 -7.60 -16.66
C LEU A 7 9.99 -6.65 -16.17
N ILE A 8 8.81 -7.18 -15.85
CA ILE A 8 7.70 -6.39 -15.28
C ILE A 8 8.12 -5.76 -13.94
N PHE A 9 8.85 -6.50 -13.11
CA PHE A 9 9.40 -6.02 -11.86
C PHE A 9 10.32 -4.81 -12.07
N LEU A 10 11.21 -4.83 -13.06
CA LEU A 10 12.08 -3.67 -13.34
C LEU A 10 11.28 -2.43 -13.79
N ILE A 11 10.18 -2.62 -14.53
CA ILE A 11 9.29 -1.54 -14.95
C ILE A 11 8.59 -0.90 -13.75
N TYR A 12 8.09 -1.71 -12.81
CA TYR A 12 7.36 -1.22 -11.64
C TYR A 12 8.24 -0.78 -10.47
N LEU A 13 9.50 -1.22 -10.42
CA LEU A 13 10.41 -0.90 -9.31
C LEU A 13 10.63 0.59 -9.15
N ILE A 14 10.91 1.29 -10.25
CA ILE A 14 11.19 2.73 -10.26
C ILE A 14 9.96 3.53 -9.79
N PRO A 15 8.76 3.39 -10.39
CA PRO A 15 7.59 4.17 -9.97
C PRO A 15 7.16 3.87 -8.53
N PHE A 16 7.18 2.61 -8.08
CA PHE A 16 6.85 2.31 -6.69
C PHE A 16 7.87 2.87 -5.70
N THR A 17 9.16 2.77 -6.02
CA THR A 17 10.21 3.34 -5.16
C THR A 17 10.09 4.87 -5.08
N ALA A 18 9.83 5.54 -6.21
CA ALA A 18 9.60 6.98 -6.25
C ALA A 18 8.36 7.36 -5.42
N PHE A 19 7.26 6.61 -5.55
CA PHE A 19 6.07 6.80 -4.74
C PHE A 19 6.37 6.69 -3.24
N PHE A 20 7.03 5.62 -2.79
CA PHE A 20 7.34 5.44 -1.38
C PHE A 20 8.37 6.46 -0.86
N ALA A 21 9.29 6.93 -1.70
CA ALA A 21 10.22 7.98 -1.32
C ALA A 21 9.48 9.27 -0.93
N VAL A 22 8.47 9.66 -1.72
CA VAL A 22 7.62 10.83 -1.44
C VAL A 22 6.66 10.54 -0.28
N ALA A 23 5.90 9.46 -0.35
CA ALA A 23 4.86 9.13 0.62
C ALA A 23 5.43 8.99 2.04
N LEU A 24 6.53 8.26 2.21
CA LEU A 24 7.15 8.06 3.53
C LEU A 24 7.87 9.32 4.03
N ASN A 25 8.37 10.16 3.13
CA ASN A 25 8.91 11.47 3.52
C ASN A 25 7.81 12.34 4.14
N VAL A 26 6.64 12.43 3.48
CA VAL A 26 5.48 13.17 3.99
C VAL A 26 4.96 12.54 5.28
N LEU A 27 4.85 11.22 5.35
CA LEU A 27 4.42 10.50 6.55
C LEU A 27 5.28 10.87 7.77
N HIS A 28 6.60 10.71 7.66
CA HIS A 28 7.49 10.95 8.79
C HIS A 28 7.60 12.44 9.16
N ARG A 29 7.50 13.35 8.19
CA ARG A 29 7.49 14.80 8.47
C ARG A 29 6.26 15.25 9.26
N ASN A 30 5.11 14.63 9.05
CA ASN A 30 3.85 15.06 9.67
C ASN A 30 3.50 14.28 10.94
N PHE A 31 3.88 13.00 11.02
CA PHE A 31 3.37 12.08 12.04
C PHE A 31 4.45 11.41 12.90
N SER A 32 5.73 11.63 12.63
CA SER A 32 6.82 10.96 13.36
C SER A 32 7.67 11.92 14.20
N THR A 33 7.67 11.68 15.51
CA THR A 33 8.55 12.34 16.49
C THR A 33 9.17 11.29 17.43
N MET A 34 10.38 11.56 17.92
CA MET A 34 11.05 10.73 18.93
C MET A 34 10.45 10.88 20.33
N ASP A 35 9.63 11.91 20.55
CA ASP A 35 8.93 12.16 21.81
C ASP A 35 7.75 11.20 22.02
N ALA A 36 7.23 10.64 20.92
CA ALA A 36 6.14 9.67 20.98
C ALA A 36 6.64 8.32 21.50
N SER A 37 5.80 7.64 22.29
CA SER A 37 6.10 6.27 22.70
C SER A 37 6.26 5.36 21.48
N ARG A 38 7.08 4.31 21.61
CA ARG A 38 7.36 3.40 20.49
C ARG A 38 6.07 2.85 19.88
N GLY A 39 5.16 2.34 20.70
CA GLY A 39 3.90 1.79 20.26
C GLY A 39 3.00 2.82 19.57
N ALA A 40 2.90 4.03 20.14
CA ALA A 40 2.09 5.10 19.55
C ALA A 40 2.63 5.50 18.16
N LEU A 41 3.94 5.62 18.00
CA LEU A 41 4.55 5.97 16.72
C LEU A 41 4.27 4.92 15.62
N TYR A 42 4.40 3.63 15.94
CA TYR A 42 4.05 2.56 15.00
C TYR A 42 2.56 2.59 14.65
N LEU A 43 1.69 2.72 15.66
CA LEU A 43 0.25 2.73 15.46
C LEU A 43 -0.19 3.92 14.60
N THR A 44 0.30 5.12 14.88
CA THR A 44 0.00 6.32 14.09
C THR A 44 0.41 6.14 12.63
N ASN A 45 1.62 5.64 12.37
CA ASN A 45 2.09 5.46 10.99
C ASN A 45 1.34 4.32 10.27
N ILE A 46 0.97 3.24 10.96
CA ILE A 46 0.12 2.17 10.40
C ILE A 46 -1.23 2.74 10.02
N LEU A 47 -1.89 3.47 10.92
CA LEU A 47 -3.20 4.07 10.65
C LEU A 47 -3.10 5.10 9.53
N ALA A 48 -2.07 5.95 9.51
CA ALA A 48 -1.88 6.94 8.46
C ALA A 48 -1.78 6.32 7.05
N LEU A 49 -1.16 5.14 6.90
CA LEU A 49 -1.10 4.45 5.62
C LEU A 49 -2.34 3.59 5.31
N THR A 50 -3.03 3.05 6.32
CA THR A 50 -4.09 2.04 6.12
C THR A 50 -5.52 2.59 6.23
N LEU A 51 -5.73 3.72 6.92
CA LEU A 51 -7.05 4.21 7.30
C LEU A 51 -7.96 4.44 6.08
N GLY A 52 -7.43 4.97 4.98
CA GLY A 52 -8.22 5.17 3.75
C GLY A 52 -8.80 3.87 3.20
N PHE A 53 -8.00 2.79 3.17
CA PHE A 53 -8.47 1.47 2.75
C PHE A 53 -9.45 0.85 3.75
N ILE A 54 -9.19 0.97 5.05
CA ILE A 54 -10.09 0.46 6.09
C ILE A 54 -11.47 1.12 5.97
N VAL A 55 -11.52 2.45 5.85
CA VAL A 55 -12.78 3.20 5.70
C VAL A 55 -13.50 2.77 4.42
N LEU A 56 -12.78 2.68 3.29
CA LEU A 56 -13.35 2.23 2.02
C LEU A 56 -13.96 0.83 2.14
N LEU A 57 -13.24 -0.12 2.76
CA LEU A 57 -13.72 -1.50 2.93
C LEU A 57 -14.93 -1.58 3.86
N VAL A 58 -14.93 -0.83 4.96
CA VAL A 58 -16.07 -0.76 5.89
C VAL A 58 -17.31 -0.23 5.17
N LEU A 59 -17.16 0.80 4.33
CA LEU A 59 -18.26 1.32 3.52
C LEU A 59 -18.73 0.32 2.46
N GLN A 60 -17.80 -0.34 1.75
CA GLN A 60 -18.13 -1.32 0.72
C GLN A 60 -18.88 -2.53 1.30
N TYR A 61 -18.33 -3.15 2.34
CA TYR A 61 -19.00 -4.28 2.97
C TYR A 61 -20.26 -3.83 3.71
N GLY A 62 -20.23 -2.71 4.43
CA GLY A 62 -21.41 -2.19 5.13
C GLY A 62 -22.60 -1.97 4.20
N THR A 63 -22.38 -1.36 3.04
CA THR A 63 -23.45 -1.19 2.02
C THR A 63 -23.92 -2.53 1.44
N LEU A 64 -23.01 -3.47 1.20
CA LEU A 64 -23.37 -4.82 0.77
C LEU A 64 -24.28 -5.53 1.78
N TRP A 65 -23.98 -5.46 3.07
CA TRP A 65 -24.79 -6.06 4.13
C TRP A 65 -26.17 -5.42 4.26
N LEU A 66 -26.29 -4.11 4.03
CA LEU A 66 -27.55 -3.37 4.18
C LEU A 66 -28.45 -3.41 2.94
N THR A 67 -27.85 -3.45 1.73
CA THR A 67 -28.58 -3.27 0.46
C THR A 67 -28.48 -4.47 -0.49
N GLY A 68 -27.64 -5.45 -0.17
CA GLY A 68 -27.32 -6.58 -1.05
C GLY A 68 -26.41 -6.22 -2.23
N LYS A 69 -25.86 -5.00 -2.28
CA LYS A 69 -24.98 -4.51 -3.35
C LYS A 69 -23.79 -3.73 -2.79
N LEU A 70 -22.63 -3.87 -3.44
CA LEU A 70 -21.47 -3.02 -3.16
C LEU A 70 -21.77 -1.56 -3.51
N PHE A 71 -21.14 -0.65 -2.79
CA PHE A 71 -21.19 0.77 -3.08
C PHE A 71 -20.52 1.05 -4.44
N ASN A 72 -21.32 1.52 -5.40
CA ASN A 72 -20.82 1.90 -6.71
C ASN A 72 -21.25 3.34 -7.06
N PRO A 73 -20.32 4.31 -7.05
CA PRO A 73 -20.63 5.69 -7.40
C PRO A 73 -20.78 5.90 -8.92
N ILE A 74 -20.47 4.90 -9.75
CA ILE A 74 -20.46 5.00 -11.22
C ILE A 74 -21.31 3.85 -11.82
N PRO A 75 -22.04 4.04 -12.93
CA PRO A 75 -22.92 3.00 -13.48
C PRO A 75 -22.24 1.77 -14.12
N ASP A 76 -20.95 1.51 -13.88
CA ASP A 76 -20.24 0.34 -14.43
C ASP A 76 -20.10 -0.79 -13.39
N PRO A 77 -20.78 -1.93 -13.55
CA PRO A 77 -20.87 -2.98 -12.54
C PRO A 77 -19.68 -3.95 -12.50
N GLY A 78 -18.81 -4.00 -13.52
CA GLY A 78 -17.82 -5.08 -13.66
C GLY A 78 -16.59 -4.96 -12.75
N PHE A 79 -16.17 -3.74 -12.43
CA PHE A 79 -14.86 -3.48 -11.81
C PHE A 79 -14.90 -3.42 -10.27
N VAL A 80 -16.04 -3.05 -9.69
CA VAL A 80 -16.15 -2.78 -8.25
C VAL A 80 -15.92 -4.02 -7.38
N PRO A 81 -16.43 -5.22 -7.71
CA PRO A 81 -16.17 -6.41 -6.90
C PRO A 81 -14.69 -6.79 -6.88
N LEU A 82 -14.02 -6.80 -8.05
CA LEU A 82 -12.61 -7.15 -8.16
C LEU A 82 -11.73 -6.15 -7.40
N SER A 83 -11.94 -4.85 -7.60
CA SER A 83 -11.19 -3.81 -6.90
C SER A 83 -11.42 -3.82 -5.39
N THR A 84 -12.61 -4.21 -4.92
CA THR A 84 -12.88 -4.39 -3.50
C THR A 84 -12.08 -5.56 -2.91
N ILE A 85 -11.99 -6.69 -3.61
CA ILE A 85 -11.17 -7.84 -3.17
C ILE A 85 -9.69 -7.44 -3.10
N VAL A 86 -9.19 -6.77 -4.14
CA VAL A 86 -7.80 -6.28 -4.18
C VAL A 86 -7.56 -5.24 -3.06
N ALA A 87 -8.53 -4.38 -2.75
CA ALA A 87 -8.40 -3.39 -1.67
C ALA A 87 -8.15 -4.02 -0.29
N ILE A 88 -8.64 -5.24 -0.03
CA ILE A 88 -8.44 -5.94 1.25
C ILE A 88 -6.95 -6.18 1.52
N GLN A 89 -6.20 -6.60 0.50
CA GLN A 89 -4.79 -6.97 0.64
C GLN A 89 -3.89 -5.74 0.87
N PHE A 90 -4.32 -4.55 0.44
CA PHE A 90 -3.57 -3.32 0.66
C PHE A 90 -3.50 -2.92 2.14
N VAL A 91 -4.49 -3.31 2.97
CA VAL A 91 -4.46 -3.04 4.42
C VAL A 91 -3.26 -3.71 5.10
N PRO A 92 -3.08 -5.04 5.05
CA PRO A 92 -1.91 -5.68 5.65
C PRO A 92 -0.61 -5.28 4.93
N LEU A 93 -0.63 -5.09 3.60
CA LEU A 93 0.55 -4.68 2.85
C LEU A 93 1.09 -3.33 3.32
N LEU A 94 0.22 -2.31 3.44
CA LEU A 94 0.60 -0.98 3.89
C LEU A 94 0.92 -0.93 5.38
N ALA A 95 0.31 -1.80 6.19
CA ALA A 95 0.71 -1.96 7.58
C ALA A 95 2.17 -2.47 7.69
N ILE A 96 2.57 -3.44 6.88
CA ILE A 96 3.96 -3.92 6.81
C ILE A 96 4.90 -2.80 6.38
N VAL A 97 4.52 -2.03 5.34
CA VAL A 97 5.30 -0.86 4.90
C VAL A 97 5.48 0.15 6.03
N ALA A 98 4.41 0.48 6.77
CA ALA A 98 4.48 1.40 7.90
C ALA A 98 5.44 0.91 8.99
N VAL A 99 5.46 -0.40 9.27
CA VAL A 99 6.40 -1.01 10.23
C VAL A 99 7.84 -0.87 9.76
N ILE A 100 8.13 -1.20 8.50
CA ILE A 100 9.48 -1.09 7.91
C ILE A 100 9.95 0.38 7.91
N ALA A 101 9.08 1.29 7.48
CA ALA A 101 9.35 2.72 7.41
C ALA A 101 9.67 3.28 8.80
N THR A 102 8.82 2.98 9.79
CA THR A 102 9.01 3.43 11.17
C THR A 102 10.27 2.83 11.80
N PHE A 103 10.54 1.54 11.56
CA PHE A 103 11.73 0.87 12.07
C PHE A 103 13.04 1.50 11.57
N THR A 104 13.09 1.80 10.27
CA THR A 104 14.27 2.37 9.60
C THR A 104 14.44 3.85 9.91
N TRP A 105 13.35 4.62 9.90
CA TRP A 105 13.36 6.03 10.26
C TRP A 105 13.87 6.24 11.69
N ARG A 106 13.42 5.43 12.65
CA ARG A 106 13.88 5.53 14.04
C ARG A 106 15.38 5.26 14.24
N ARG A 107 16.03 4.55 13.32
CA ARG A 107 17.47 4.22 13.38
C ARG A 107 18.34 5.20 12.62
N THR A 108 17.79 5.82 11.58
CA THR A 108 18.58 6.60 10.62
C THR A 108 18.20 8.07 10.57
N GLY A 109 17.05 8.43 11.15
CA GLY A 109 16.45 9.77 11.02
C GLY A 109 15.94 10.10 9.62
N SER A 110 16.04 9.17 8.67
CA SER A 110 15.71 9.38 7.26
C SER A 110 14.58 8.45 6.81
N SER A 111 13.70 8.95 5.95
CA SER A 111 12.63 8.15 5.32
C SER A 111 13.16 7.27 4.17
N LEU A 112 14.37 7.56 3.66
CA LEU A 112 14.90 6.93 2.45
C LEU A 112 15.14 5.41 2.58
N PRO A 113 15.75 4.89 3.66
CA PRO A 113 15.97 3.44 3.77
C PRO A 113 14.66 2.65 3.80
N GLY A 114 13.64 3.18 4.50
CA GLY A 114 12.30 2.60 4.51
C GLY A 114 11.66 2.60 3.12
N ALA A 115 11.82 3.68 2.36
CA ALA A 115 11.29 3.79 1.00
C ALA A 115 11.93 2.82 0.01
N LEU A 116 13.25 2.61 0.08
CA LEU A 116 13.95 1.65 -0.77
C LEU A 116 13.50 0.21 -0.48
N ILE A 117 13.37 -0.15 0.80
CA ILE A 117 12.90 -1.48 1.19
C ILE A 117 11.43 -1.68 0.81
N ALA A 118 10.58 -0.68 1.08
CA ALA A 118 9.16 -0.73 0.73
C ALA A 118 8.94 -0.80 -0.78
N GLY A 119 9.66 0.00 -1.58
CA GLY A 119 9.61 -0.04 -3.04
C GLY A 119 9.97 -1.41 -3.58
N LEU A 120 11.08 -1.99 -3.11
CA LEU A 120 11.49 -3.34 -3.47
C LEU A 120 10.45 -4.40 -3.08
N PHE A 121 10.01 -4.37 -1.82
CA PHE A 121 9.07 -5.35 -1.26
C PHE A 121 7.71 -5.32 -1.96
N VAL A 122 7.13 -4.13 -2.14
CA VAL A 122 5.82 -3.96 -2.77
C VAL A 122 5.87 -4.30 -4.25
N THR A 123 6.94 -3.91 -4.96
CA THR A 123 7.10 -4.30 -6.37
C THR A 123 7.17 -5.82 -6.51
N TRP A 124 7.94 -6.49 -5.66
CA TRP A 124 8.01 -7.95 -5.64
C TRP A 124 6.65 -8.59 -5.36
N TYR A 125 5.94 -8.09 -4.34
CA TYR A 125 4.62 -8.57 -3.95
C TYR A 125 3.61 -8.44 -5.09
N VAL A 126 3.49 -7.25 -5.70
CA VAL A 126 2.54 -6.98 -6.79
C VAL A 126 2.85 -7.81 -8.05
N VAL A 127 4.12 -8.03 -8.36
CA VAL A 127 4.51 -8.82 -9.55
C VAL A 127 4.31 -10.32 -9.36
N ALA A 128 4.35 -10.79 -8.10
CA ALA A 128 4.03 -12.17 -7.77
C ALA A 128 2.53 -12.46 -7.92
N GLU A 129 1.67 -11.45 -7.88
CA GLU A 129 0.23 -11.58 -8.09
C GLU A 129 -0.12 -11.75 -9.57
N THR A 130 -1.28 -12.37 -9.82
CA THR A 130 -1.77 -12.66 -11.18
C THR A 130 -2.32 -11.44 -11.93
N ALA A 131 -2.47 -10.30 -11.24
CA ALA A 131 -3.05 -9.07 -11.77
C ALA A 131 -1.99 -8.06 -12.26
N THR A 132 -0.96 -8.50 -12.97
CA THR A 132 0.02 -7.58 -13.60
C THR A 132 -0.54 -7.02 -14.90
N GLN A 133 -0.80 -5.71 -14.95
CA GLN A 133 -1.23 -4.99 -16.17
C GLN A 133 -0.02 -4.33 -16.86
N ALA A 134 0.98 -5.14 -17.23
CA ALA A 134 2.12 -4.63 -17.98
C ALA A 134 1.75 -4.55 -19.48
N PRO A 135 1.79 -3.36 -20.11
CA PRO A 135 1.21 -3.17 -21.44
C PRO A 135 1.90 -3.91 -22.59
N PHE A 136 3.02 -4.62 -22.40
CA PHE A 136 3.81 -5.14 -23.51
C PHE A 136 4.57 -6.44 -23.24
N LEU A 137 3.89 -7.52 -22.87
CA LEU A 137 4.46 -8.87 -23.00
C LEU A 137 3.35 -9.84 -23.44
N GLY A 138 2.87 -9.67 -24.67
CA GLY A 138 2.12 -10.70 -25.40
C GLY A 138 3.06 -11.79 -25.88
#